data_AF-A0A7X7ZIT5-F1
#
_entry.id   AF-A0A7X7ZIT5-F1
#
_cell.length_a   1.000
_cell.length_b   1.000
_cell.length_c   1.000
_cell.angle_alpha   90.00
_cell.angle_beta   90.00
_cell.angle_gamma   90.00
#
_symmetry.space_group_name_H-M   'P 1'
#
loop_
_entity.id
_entity.type
_entity.pdbx_description
1 polymer ?
#
loop_
_entity_poly.entity_id
_entity_poly.type
_entity_poly.pdbx_seq_one_letter_code
_entity_poly.pdbx_strand_id
1 'polypeptide(L)'
;MRARTVRATRLAAVLALLAALVLPVLALAQDAPPARPERPGRLLARQALDLTPGQEKALAEFRRARSEERRAFREEMAKVRGEMRGLMADPEANRAKIEGLIDRTARLRAEREKAAFGRRAERDRIFTPEQREKLRAFRENREARREFVRGRAMRAPGRARRVAFRDRALRHRPAGPGRWIR
;
A
#
# COMPACT_ATOMS: atom_id res chain seq x y z
N MET A 1 35.99 -60.77 -15.37
CA MET A 1 35.92 -59.58 -14.48
C MET A 1 35.11 -58.43 -15.12
N ARG A 2 33.77 -58.53 -15.24
CA ARG A 2 32.93 -57.46 -15.87
C ARG A 2 31.54 -57.28 -15.23
N ALA A 3 31.39 -57.45 -13.91
CA ALA A 3 30.06 -57.41 -13.25
C ALA A 3 29.90 -56.36 -12.15
N ARG A 4 30.94 -55.59 -11.80
CA ARG A 4 30.91 -54.65 -10.65
C ARG A 4 30.68 -53.18 -11.03
N THR A 5 30.83 -52.80 -12.29
CA THR A 5 30.78 -51.38 -12.72
C THR A 5 29.37 -50.85 -12.99
N VAL A 6 28.38 -51.72 -13.30
CA VAL A 6 27.03 -51.30 -13.70
C VAL A 6 26.11 -50.96 -12.51
N ARG A 7 26.43 -51.43 -11.29
CA ARG A 7 25.61 -51.16 -10.09
C ARG A 7 25.87 -49.79 -9.48
N ALA A 8 27.11 -49.28 -9.59
CA ALA A 8 27.48 -47.97 -9.06
C ALA A 8 26.85 -46.81 -9.84
N THR A 9 26.67 -46.95 -11.15
CA THR A 9 26.10 -45.90 -12.01
C THR A 9 24.60 -45.71 -11.82
N ARG A 10 23.86 -46.79 -11.54
CA ARG A 10 22.39 -46.72 -11.27
C ARG A 10 22.06 -46.04 -9.94
N LEU A 11 22.87 -46.29 -8.89
CA LEU A 11 22.72 -45.62 -7.59
C LEU A 11 23.01 -44.12 -7.67
N ALA A 12 24.03 -43.72 -8.44
CA ALA A 12 24.35 -42.31 -8.67
C ALA A 12 23.24 -41.58 -9.44
N ALA A 13 22.62 -42.22 -10.43
CA ALA A 13 21.52 -41.63 -11.22
C ALA A 13 20.24 -41.41 -10.38
N VAL A 14 19.89 -42.34 -9.48
CA VAL A 14 18.73 -42.18 -8.59
C VAL A 14 18.96 -41.09 -7.54
N LEU A 15 20.17 -40.98 -6.99
CA LEU A 15 20.54 -39.91 -6.06
C LEU A 15 20.52 -38.52 -6.74
N ALA A 16 20.97 -38.42 -7.99
CA ALA A 16 20.91 -37.18 -8.76
C ALA A 16 19.45 -36.76 -9.07
N LEU A 17 18.57 -37.71 -9.39
CA LEU A 17 17.15 -37.43 -9.63
C LEU A 17 16.41 -37.01 -8.36
N LEU A 18 16.73 -37.62 -7.21
CA LEU A 18 16.20 -37.22 -5.91
C LEU A 18 16.68 -35.82 -5.49
N ALA A 19 17.95 -35.49 -5.72
CA ALA A 19 18.47 -34.15 -5.46
C ALA A 19 17.78 -33.07 -6.32
N ALA A 20 17.49 -33.36 -7.59
CA ALA A 20 16.82 -32.44 -8.50
C ALA A 20 15.36 -32.12 -8.10
N LEU A 21 14.68 -33.04 -7.40
CA LEU A 21 13.29 -32.84 -6.95
C LEU A 21 13.18 -32.07 -5.63
N VAL A 22 14.21 -32.08 -4.79
CA VAL A 22 14.20 -31.41 -3.47
C VAL A 22 14.67 -29.95 -3.56
N LEU A 23 15.54 -29.61 -4.51
CA LEU A 23 16.09 -28.26 -4.68
C LEU A 23 15.06 -27.12 -4.91
N PRO A 24 13.98 -27.27 -5.71
CA PRO A 24 13.05 -26.16 -5.95
C PRO A 24 12.20 -25.80 -4.71
N VAL A 25 12.01 -26.72 -3.75
CA VAL A 25 11.23 -26.45 -2.52
C VAL A 25 11.97 -25.51 -1.57
N LEU A 26 13.30 -25.60 -1.52
CA LEU A 26 14.14 -24.70 -0.71
C LEU A 26 14.26 -23.31 -1.34
N ALA A 27 14.19 -23.20 -2.67
CA ALA A 27 14.21 -21.91 -3.37
C ALA A 27 12.95 -21.08 -3.12
N LEU A 28 11.77 -21.72 -2.98
CA LEU A 28 10.52 -21.02 -2.67
C LEU A 28 10.39 -20.56 -1.21
N ALA A 29 11.24 -21.05 -0.31
CA ALA A 29 11.23 -20.67 1.10
C ALA A 29 12.01 -19.37 1.42
N GLN A 30 12.86 -18.89 0.50
CA GLN A 30 13.80 -17.80 0.78
C GLN A 30 13.34 -16.39 0.33
N ASP A 31 12.24 -16.26 -0.40
CA ASP A 31 11.79 -14.95 -0.91
C ASP A 31 10.71 -14.27 -0.07
N ALA A 32 10.55 -14.67 1.20
CA ALA A 32 9.79 -13.86 2.15
C ALA A 32 10.63 -12.60 2.49
N PRO A 33 10.25 -11.38 2.06
CA PRO A 33 10.99 -10.18 2.42
C PRO A 33 11.08 -10.10 3.95
N PRO A 34 12.24 -9.73 4.52
CA PRO A 34 12.44 -9.72 5.96
C PRO A 34 11.31 -8.94 6.63
N ALA A 35 10.75 -9.52 7.69
CA ALA A 35 9.66 -8.92 8.43
C ALA A 35 10.07 -7.50 8.84
N ARG A 36 9.45 -6.50 8.21
CA ARG A 36 9.75 -5.09 8.52
C ARG A 36 9.49 -4.88 10.01
N PRO A 37 10.42 -4.25 10.76
CA PRO A 37 10.25 -4.05 12.18
C PRO A 37 8.93 -3.33 12.45
N GLU A 38 8.17 -3.85 13.39
CA GLU A 38 6.84 -3.34 13.68
C GLU A 38 6.96 -1.91 14.21
N ARG A 39 6.28 -0.96 13.55
CA ARG A 39 6.39 0.45 13.94
C ARG A 39 5.87 0.60 15.38
N PRO A 40 6.57 1.32 16.28
CA PRO A 40 6.22 1.40 17.69
C PRO A 40 4.78 1.88 17.95
N GLY A 41 4.27 2.80 17.13
CA GLY A 41 2.88 3.25 17.23
C GLY A 41 1.80 2.23 16.81
N ARG A 42 2.17 1.11 16.17
CA ARG A 42 1.25 -0.02 15.88
C ARG A 42 1.24 -1.03 17.02
N LEU A 43 2.38 -1.24 17.67
CA LEU A 43 2.51 -2.09 18.85
C LEU A 43 1.67 -1.56 20.01
N LEU A 44 1.77 -0.25 20.29
CA LEU A 44 1.01 0.39 21.37
C LEU A 44 -0.51 0.26 21.20
N ALA A 45 -1.02 0.31 19.96
CA ALA A 45 -2.45 0.17 19.70
C ALA A 45 -2.93 -1.29 19.77
N ARG A 46 -2.04 -2.28 19.54
CA ARG A 46 -2.36 -3.70 19.71
C ARG A 46 -2.38 -4.10 21.18
N GLN A 47 -1.35 -3.66 21.92
CA GLN A 47 -1.23 -3.92 23.35
C GLN A 47 -2.34 -3.24 24.17
N ALA A 48 -2.82 -2.06 23.75
CA ALA A 48 -3.88 -1.36 24.48
C ALA A 48 -5.31 -1.88 24.25
N LEU A 49 -5.51 -2.81 23.31
CA LEU A 49 -6.84 -3.34 22.96
C LEU A 49 -7.10 -4.75 23.47
N ASP A 50 -6.11 -5.39 24.11
CA ASP A 50 -6.23 -6.74 24.70
C ASP A 50 -6.90 -7.72 23.73
N LEU A 51 -6.41 -7.77 22.49
CA LEU A 51 -7.03 -8.56 21.42
C LEU A 51 -6.93 -10.05 21.71
N THR A 52 -8.04 -10.77 21.56
CA THR A 52 -8.01 -12.24 21.68
C THR A 52 -7.30 -12.86 20.48
N PRO A 53 -6.70 -14.07 20.59
CA PRO A 53 -6.06 -14.74 19.46
C PRO A 53 -6.97 -14.92 18.25
N GLY A 54 -8.28 -15.12 18.47
CA GLY A 54 -9.29 -15.20 17.41
C GLY A 54 -9.48 -13.86 16.68
N GLN A 55 -9.56 -12.75 17.43
CA GLN A 55 -9.66 -11.40 16.85
C GLN A 55 -8.39 -11.03 16.07
N GLU A 56 -7.21 -11.45 16.55
CA GLU A 56 -5.96 -11.21 15.85
C GLU A 56 -5.91 -11.90 14.48
N LYS A 57 -6.33 -13.17 14.41
CA LYS A 57 -6.45 -13.91 13.15
C LYS A 57 -7.43 -13.25 12.20
N ALA A 58 -8.64 -12.90 12.67
CA ALA A 58 -9.64 -12.21 11.87
C ALA A 58 -9.13 -10.85 11.33
N LEU A 59 -8.40 -10.09 12.15
CA LEU A 59 -7.77 -8.84 11.71
C LEU A 59 -6.66 -9.07 10.70
N ALA A 60 -5.89 -10.15 10.82
CA ALA A 60 -4.81 -10.48 9.88
C ALA A 60 -5.38 -10.82 8.50
N GLU A 61 -6.40 -11.68 8.44
CA GLU A 61 -7.10 -12.01 7.20
C GLU A 61 -7.76 -10.79 6.58
N PHE A 62 -8.47 -10.00 7.38
CA PHE A 62 -9.05 -8.73 6.95
C PHE A 62 -7.97 -7.81 6.35
N ARG A 63 -6.79 -7.69 6.98
CA ARG A 63 -5.68 -6.87 6.46
C ARG A 63 -5.09 -7.42 5.16
N ARG A 64 -5.03 -8.74 4.99
CA ARG A 64 -4.53 -9.41 3.77
C ARG A 64 -5.45 -9.15 2.59
N ALA A 65 -6.75 -9.43 2.71
CA ALA A 65 -7.75 -9.12 1.69
C ALA A 65 -7.72 -7.64 1.29
N ARG A 66 -7.61 -6.74 2.29
CA ARG A 66 -7.45 -5.30 2.05
C ARG A 66 -6.18 -4.93 1.29
N SER A 67 -5.11 -5.72 1.40
CA SER A 67 -3.83 -5.45 0.74
C SER A 67 -3.95 -5.63 -0.76
N GLU A 68 -4.59 -6.71 -1.19
CA GLU A 68 -4.81 -7.05 -2.61
C GLU A 68 -5.72 -6.02 -3.27
N GLU A 69 -6.85 -5.69 -2.65
CA GLU A 69 -7.76 -4.67 -3.17
C GLU A 69 -7.08 -3.28 -3.28
N ARG A 70 -6.22 -2.93 -2.30
CA ARG A 70 -5.41 -1.70 -2.36
C ARG A 70 -4.33 -1.76 -3.44
N ARG A 71 -3.86 -2.94 -3.81
CA ARG A 71 -2.88 -3.12 -4.87
C ARG A 71 -3.57 -2.89 -6.22
N ALA A 72 -4.67 -3.58 -6.49
CA ALA A 72 -5.46 -3.41 -7.70
C ALA A 72 -5.84 -1.94 -7.95
N PHE A 73 -6.44 -1.26 -6.95
CA PHE A 73 -6.76 0.16 -7.06
C PHE A 73 -5.55 1.05 -7.37
N ARG A 74 -4.39 0.76 -6.78
CA ARG A 74 -3.16 1.53 -7.04
C ARG A 74 -2.64 1.31 -8.46
N GLU A 75 -2.71 0.08 -8.95
CA GLU A 75 -2.31 -0.28 -10.31
C GLU A 75 -3.21 0.41 -11.35
N GLU A 76 -4.53 0.39 -11.15
CA GLU A 76 -5.48 1.08 -12.02
C GLU A 76 -5.29 2.59 -12.01
N MET A 77 -5.15 3.19 -10.82
CA MET A 77 -4.88 4.62 -10.69
C MET A 77 -3.53 5.01 -11.31
N ALA A 78 -2.52 4.14 -11.24
CA ALA A 78 -1.23 4.38 -11.89
C ALA A 78 -1.38 4.35 -13.41
N LYS A 79 -2.14 3.39 -13.95
CA LYS A 79 -2.44 3.30 -15.39
C LYS A 79 -3.13 4.57 -15.90
N VAL A 80 -4.23 4.99 -15.27
CA VAL A 80 -4.98 6.19 -15.67
C VAL A 80 -4.11 7.45 -15.60
N ARG A 81 -3.28 7.59 -14.56
CA ARG A 81 -2.34 8.71 -14.46
C ARG A 81 -1.23 8.66 -15.51
N GLY A 82 -0.78 7.47 -15.89
CA GLY A 82 0.19 7.26 -16.97
C GLY A 82 -0.40 7.69 -18.31
N GLU A 83 -1.60 7.20 -18.63
CA GLU A 83 -2.34 7.57 -19.85
C GLU A 83 -2.57 9.09 -19.92
N MET A 84 -3.02 9.69 -18.82
CA MET A 84 -3.26 11.13 -18.77
C MET A 84 -1.96 11.93 -18.93
N ARG A 85 -0.85 11.48 -18.34
CA ARG A 85 0.46 12.12 -18.53
C ARG A 85 0.94 12.02 -19.97
N GLY A 86 0.71 10.87 -20.62
CA GLY A 86 1.03 10.67 -22.04
C GLY A 86 0.27 11.65 -22.91
N LEU A 87 -1.06 11.69 -22.78
CA LEU A 87 -1.90 12.60 -23.57
C LEU A 87 -1.56 14.07 -23.33
N MET A 88 -1.24 14.48 -22.10
CA MET A 88 -0.84 15.87 -21.83
C MET A 88 0.54 16.25 -22.36
N ALA A 89 1.36 15.30 -22.81
CA ALA A 89 2.63 15.59 -23.46
C ALA A 89 2.45 15.94 -24.94
N ASP A 90 1.34 15.52 -25.55
CA ASP A 90 1.01 15.80 -26.94
C ASP A 90 0.25 17.14 -27.04
N PRO A 91 0.72 18.14 -27.81
CA PRO A 91 0.07 19.44 -27.92
C PRO A 91 -1.29 19.39 -28.63
N GLU A 92 -1.56 18.34 -29.41
CA GLU A 92 -2.84 18.08 -30.10
C GLU A 92 -3.77 17.13 -29.31
N ALA A 93 -3.52 16.95 -28.00
CA ALA A 93 -4.24 15.99 -27.18
C ALA A 93 -5.75 16.02 -27.39
N ASN A 94 -6.34 14.86 -27.69
CA ASN A 94 -7.77 14.71 -27.85
C ASN A 94 -8.47 14.98 -26.50
N ARG A 95 -9.04 16.19 -26.38
CA ARG A 95 -9.75 16.67 -25.18
C ARG A 95 -10.77 15.66 -24.65
N ALA A 96 -11.54 15.02 -25.52
CA ALA A 96 -12.54 14.02 -25.12
C ALA A 96 -11.90 12.80 -24.43
N LYS A 97 -10.70 12.39 -24.83
CA LYS A 97 -9.97 11.30 -24.14
C LYS A 97 -9.54 11.72 -22.73
N ILE A 98 -9.07 12.96 -22.55
CA ILE A 98 -8.69 13.48 -21.23
C ILE A 98 -9.92 13.56 -20.32
N GLU A 99 -11.04 14.07 -20.81
CA GLU A 99 -12.31 14.13 -20.07
C GLU A 99 -12.75 12.72 -19.63
N GLY A 100 -12.68 11.71 -20.52
CA GLY A 100 -12.96 10.32 -20.16
C GLY A 100 -12.02 9.74 -19.09
N LEU A 101 -10.73 10.10 -19.08
CA LEU A 101 -9.79 9.69 -18.03
C LEU A 101 -10.07 10.37 -16.68
N ILE A 102 -10.56 11.61 -16.70
CA ILE A 102 -11.00 12.33 -15.50
C ILE A 102 -12.21 11.61 -14.90
N ASP A 103 -13.21 11.27 -15.71
CA ASP A 103 -14.41 10.55 -15.26
C ASP A 103 -14.06 9.18 -14.69
N ARG A 104 -13.16 8.44 -15.37
CA ARG A 104 -12.65 7.17 -14.86
C ARG A 104 -11.95 7.34 -13.51
N THR A 105 -11.15 8.39 -13.35
CA THR A 105 -10.51 8.71 -12.06
C THR A 105 -11.55 8.99 -10.98
N ALA A 106 -12.59 9.76 -11.29
CA ALA A 106 -13.66 10.09 -10.35
C ALA A 106 -14.41 8.82 -9.92
N ARG A 107 -14.76 7.94 -10.87
CA ARG A 107 -15.40 6.66 -10.61
C ARG A 107 -14.56 5.77 -9.70
N LEU A 108 -13.27 5.58 -10.01
CA LEU A 108 -12.36 4.78 -9.19
C LEU A 108 -12.28 5.29 -7.75
N ARG A 109 -12.24 6.63 -7.56
CA ARG A 109 -12.25 7.23 -6.22
C ARG A 109 -13.55 6.98 -5.47
N ALA A 110 -14.68 7.15 -6.15
CA ALA A 110 -16.00 6.92 -5.56
C ALA A 110 -16.18 5.45 -5.13
N GLU A 111 -15.80 4.49 -5.97
CA GLU A 111 -15.83 3.07 -5.64
C GLU A 111 -14.94 2.76 -4.44
N ARG A 112 -13.74 3.37 -4.40
CA ARG A 112 -12.82 3.22 -3.27
C ARG A 112 -13.38 3.76 -1.95
N GLU A 113 -14.11 4.87 -1.99
CA GLU A 113 -14.79 5.47 -0.85
C GLU A 113 -15.96 4.63 -0.36
N LYS A 114 -16.83 4.17 -1.26
CA LYS A 114 -17.93 3.24 -0.94
C LYS A 114 -17.39 1.99 -0.25
N ALA A 115 -16.35 1.39 -0.82
CA ALA A 115 -15.69 0.26 -0.19
C ALA A 115 -15.06 0.64 1.16
N ALA A 116 -14.58 1.88 1.35
CA ALA A 116 -14.02 2.31 2.64
C ALA A 116 -15.07 2.37 3.74
N PHE A 117 -16.28 2.81 3.39
CA PHE A 117 -17.41 2.83 4.30
C PHE A 117 -17.79 1.41 4.74
N GLY A 118 -18.04 0.49 3.80
CA GLY A 118 -18.41 -0.90 4.12
C GLY A 118 -17.36 -1.60 4.99
N ARG A 119 -16.07 -1.44 4.64
CA ARG A 119 -14.95 -2.04 5.39
C ARG A 119 -14.81 -1.50 6.81
N ARG A 120 -15.26 -0.27 7.08
CA ARG A 120 -15.26 0.26 8.45
C ARG A 120 -16.22 -0.56 9.30
N ALA A 121 -17.42 -0.81 8.80
CA ALA A 121 -18.41 -1.64 9.47
C ALA A 121 -17.92 -3.08 9.65
N GLU A 122 -17.38 -3.71 8.61
CA GLU A 122 -16.82 -5.08 8.68
C GLU A 122 -15.72 -5.20 9.74
N ARG A 123 -14.77 -4.25 9.76
CA ARG A 123 -13.72 -4.25 10.77
C ARG A 123 -14.30 -4.08 12.18
N ASP A 124 -15.29 -3.20 12.34
CA ASP A 124 -15.86 -2.90 13.63
C ASP A 124 -16.66 -4.10 14.21
N ARG A 125 -17.10 -5.06 13.37
CA ARG A 125 -17.69 -6.34 13.81
C ARG A 125 -16.68 -7.28 14.49
N ILE A 126 -15.37 -7.10 14.27
CA ILE A 126 -14.33 -7.94 14.89
C ILE A 126 -14.11 -7.54 16.36
N PHE A 127 -14.41 -6.30 16.72
CA PHE A 127 -14.14 -5.73 18.04
C PHE A 127 -15.35 -5.78 18.96
N THR A 128 -15.11 -5.90 20.26
CA THR A 128 -16.16 -5.71 21.28
C THR A 128 -16.60 -4.25 21.33
N PRO A 129 -17.82 -3.93 21.85
CA PRO A 129 -18.24 -2.54 22.07
C PRO A 129 -17.22 -1.71 22.87
N GLU A 130 -16.65 -2.27 23.93
CA GLU A 130 -15.64 -1.59 24.75
C GLU A 130 -14.35 -1.30 23.97
N GLN A 131 -13.87 -2.26 23.17
CA GLN A 131 -12.70 -2.05 22.31
C GLN A 131 -12.96 -0.98 21.23
N ARG A 132 -14.20 -0.85 20.75
CA ARG A 132 -14.59 0.21 19.79
C ARG A 132 -14.51 1.59 20.41
N GLU A 133 -14.94 1.75 21.66
CA GLU A 133 -14.81 3.02 22.39
C GLU A 133 -13.34 3.36 22.67
N LYS A 134 -12.53 2.39 23.13
CA LYS A 134 -11.07 2.57 23.25
C LYS A 134 -10.46 3.04 21.92
N LEU A 135 -10.85 2.42 20.81
CA LEU A 135 -10.40 2.82 19.46
C LEU A 135 -10.82 4.23 19.05
N ARG A 136 -12.00 4.72 19.45
CA ARG A 136 -12.43 6.10 19.21
C ARG A 136 -11.57 7.08 19.99
N ALA A 137 -11.42 6.87 21.30
CA ALA A 137 -10.60 7.70 22.16
C ALA A 137 -9.14 7.77 21.67
N PHE A 138 -8.57 6.63 21.25
CA PHE A 138 -7.23 6.60 20.64
C PHE A 138 -7.13 7.41 19.35
N ARG A 139 -8.18 7.45 18.52
CA ARG A 139 -8.19 8.24 17.28
C ARG A 139 -8.27 9.72 17.57
N GLU A 140 -9.18 10.13 18.45
CA GLU A 140 -9.37 11.52 18.85
C GLU A 140 -8.09 12.09 19.48
N ASN A 141 -7.47 11.36 20.42
CA ASN A 141 -6.20 11.77 21.01
C ASN A 141 -5.07 11.88 19.97
N ARG A 142 -5.06 10.98 18.98
CA ARG A 142 -4.08 11.04 17.88
C ARG A 142 -4.33 12.22 16.95
N GLU A 143 -5.59 12.57 16.69
CA GLU A 143 -5.98 13.72 15.89
C GLU A 143 -5.63 15.02 16.61
N ALA A 144 -5.97 15.16 17.89
CA ALA A 144 -5.56 16.27 18.74
C ALA A 144 -4.03 16.43 18.77
N ARG A 145 -3.27 15.34 18.93
CA ARG A 145 -1.80 15.39 18.83
C ARG A 145 -1.31 15.82 17.46
N ARG A 146 -1.95 15.36 16.37
CA ARG A 146 -1.59 15.77 15.01
C ARG A 146 -1.88 17.24 14.77
N GLU A 147 -3.01 17.73 15.26
CA GLU A 147 -3.38 19.14 15.19
C GLU A 147 -2.40 19.99 15.98
N PHE A 148 -2.06 19.60 17.21
CA PHE A 148 -1.03 20.25 18.01
C PHE A 148 0.33 20.29 17.30
N VAL A 149 0.78 19.17 16.74
CA VAL A 149 2.04 19.10 15.99
C VAL A 149 1.98 19.94 14.71
N ARG A 150 0.85 19.96 13.99
CA ARG A 150 0.66 20.80 12.80
C ARG A 150 0.65 22.29 13.17
N GLY A 151 -0.07 22.67 14.22
CA GLY A 151 -0.09 24.04 14.75
C GLY A 151 1.27 24.50 15.23
N ARG A 152 2.07 23.62 15.85
CA ARG A 152 3.45 23.91 16.25
C ARG A 152 4.42 23.96 15.08
N ALA A 153 4.25 23.10 14.06
CA ALA A 153 5.05 23.12 12.85
C ALA A 153 4.84 24.39 12.00
N MET A 154 3.64 24.99 12.09
CA MET A 154 3.33 26.30 11.48
C MET A 154 3.92 27.49 12.24
N ARG A 155 4.19 27.36 13.56
CA ARG A 155 4.76 28.42 14.42
C ARG A 155 6.27 28.36 14.62
N ALA A 156 6.96 27.32 14.15
CA ALA A 156 8.42 27.21 14.28
C ALA A 156 9.15 28.07 13.23
N PRO A 157 9.87 29.14 13.64
CA PRO A 157 10.64 29.96 12.71
C PRO A 157 11.77 29.12 12.14
N GLY A 158 11.65 28.70 10.88
CA GLY A 158 12.65 27.90 10.17
C GLY A 158 12.15 26.63 9.48
N ARG A 159 11.01 26.05 9.90
CA ARG A 159 10.37 24.92 9.17
C ARG A 159 9.33 25.35 8.14
N ALA A 160 8.74 26.55 8.31
CA ALA A 160 7.84 27.13 7.31
C ALA A 160 8.52 27.27 5.94
N ARG A 161 9.83 27.57 5.87
CA ARG A 161 10.56 27.66 4.59
C ARG A 161 10.75 26.31 3.88
N ARG A 162 10.90 25.18 4.58
CA ARG A 162 11.04 23.85 3.93
C ARG A 162 9.71 23.24 3.50
N VAL A 163 8.62 23.51 4.21
CA VAL A 163 7.28 23.07 3.78
C VAL A 163 6.77 23.96 2.65
N ALA A 164 6.96 25.28 2.73
CA ALA A 164 6.61 26.21 1.65
C ALA A 164 7.43 25.95 0.37
N PHE A 165 8.70 25.56 0.44
CA PHE A 165 9.46 25.21 -0.78
C PHE A 165 9.07 23.86 -1.39
N ARG A 166 8.60 22.89 -0.59
CA ARG A 166 8.18 21.58 -1.11
C ARG A 166 6.76 21.61 -1.67
N ASP A 167 5.88 22.45 -1.14
CA ASP A 167 4.54 22.70 -1.70
C ASP A 167 4.53 23.75 -2.83
N ARG A 168 5.47 24.71 -2.85
CA ARG A 168 5.57 25.69 -3.95
C ARG A 168 6.31 25.15 -5.18
N ALA A 169 7.24 24.21 -5.01
CA ALA A 169 7.89 23.52 -6.14
C ALA A 169 6.97 22.52 -6.88
N LEU A 170 5.82 22.15 -6.29
CA LEU A 170 4.80 21.32 -6.93
C LEU A 170 3.57 22.10 -7.42
N ARG A 171 3.49 23.40 -7.12
CA ARG A 171 2.38 24.28 -7.57
C ARG A 171 2.79 25.35 -8.58
N HIS A 172 4.09 25.56 -8.82
CA HIS A 172 4.58 26.35 -9.94
C HIS A 172 5.34 25.48 -10.94
N ARG A 173 4.59 24.68 -11.70
CA ARG A 173 4.90 24.60 -13.15
C ARG A 173 4.37 25.92 -13.74
N PRO A 174 5.19 26.69 -14.47
CA PRO A 174 4.72 27.95 -15.04
C PRO A 174 3.54 27.67 -15.97
N ALA A 175 2.43 28.36 -15.74
CA ALA A 175 1.53 28.68 -16.82
C ALA A 175 2.37 29.38 -17.89
N GLY A 176 2.38 28.83 -19.10
CA GLY A 176 3.14 29.35 -20.22
C GLY A 176 2.79 30.81 -20.52
N PRO A 177 3.65 31.50 -21.28
CA PRO A 177 3.49 32.92 -21.56
C PRO A 177 2.28 33.10 -22.51
N GLY A 178 1.25 33.78 -22.03
CA GLY A 178 0.00 33.94 -22.77
C GLY A 178 -0.74 35.23 -22.43
N ARG A 179 0.00 36.33 -22.33
CA ARG A 179 -0.54 37.70 -22.36
C ARG A 179 -0.75 38.07 -23.82
N TRP A 180 -1.98 37.98 -24.33
CA TRP A 180 -2.45 38.63 -25.57
C TRP A 180 -3.90 39.04 -25.32
N ILE A 181 -4.18 40.29 -24.94
CA ILE A 181 -4.71 41.33 -25.84
C ILE A 181 -5.94 40.85 -26.63
N ARG A 182 -7.14 41.13 -26.10
CA ARG A 182 -8.11 42.06 -26.69
C ARG A 182 -9.17 42.41 -25.64
#